data_AF-A0A9P7KHN0-F1
#
_entry.id   AF-A0A9P7KHN0-F1
#
_cell.length_a   1.000
_cell.length_b   1.000
_cell.length_c   1.000
_cell.angle_alpha   90.00
_cell.angle_beta   90.00
_cell.angle_gamma   90.00
#
_symmetry.space_group_name_H-M   'P 1'
#
loop_
_entity.id
_entity.type
_entity.pdbx_description
1 polymer ?
#
loop_
_entity_poly.entity_id
_entity_poly.type
_entity_poly.pdbx_seq_one_letter_code
_entity_poly.pdbx_strand_id
1 'polypeptide(L)'
;MQAPRRPAMATGVNVEHVSPTDLYDVMTAASSQDPSQLQASSKRLKQMLDMFGTYDALHEIAAQRTVPLPVRQQAIIQFKNAAVSHWKSRKVLNDEHRIRIRHRSLTLLDEEDETVIT
;
A
#
# COMPACT_ATOMS: atom_id res chain seq x y z
N MET A 1 -18.96 52.72 2.69
CA MET A 1 -18.61 51.82 1.55
C MET A 1 -17.80 50.67 2.11
N GLN A 2 -18.33 49.44 2.07
CA GLN A 2 -17.70 48.26 2.69
C GLN A 2 -17.02 47.43 1.60
N ALA A 3 -15.72 47.21 1.72
CA ALA A 3 -14.93 46.46 0.74
C ALA A 3 -15.36 44.98 0.68
N PRO A 4 -15.31 44.33 -0.50
CA PRO A 4 -15.73 42.94 -0.63
C PRO A 4 -14.75 42.02 0.10
N ARG A 5 -15.29 41.15 0.97
CA ARG A 5 -14.54 40.09 1.64
C ARG A 5 -14.06 39.09 0.58
N ARG A 6 -12.74 38.95 0.45
CA ARG A 6 -12.13 37.91 -0.40
C ARG A 6 -12.56 36.52 0.08
N PRO A 7 -12.92 35.59 -0.82
CA PRO A 7 -13.23 34.22 -0.43
C PRO A 7 -11.96 33.55 0.14
N ALA A 8 -12.12 32.84 1.24
CA ALA A 8 -11.06 32.05 1.86
C ALA A 8 -10.55 31.00 0.84
N MET A 9 -9.24 31.00 0.57
CA MET A 9 -8.63 30.00 -0.28
C MET A 9 -8.84 28.62 0.35
N ALA A 10 -9.41 27.69 -0.42
CA ALA A 10 -9.58 26.31 0.00
C ALA A 10 -8.21 25.73 0.34
N THR A 11 -8.00 25.41 1.61
CA THR A 11 -6.81 24.72 2.12
C THR A 11 -6.66 23.42 1.32
N GLY A 12 -5.55 23.27 0.60
CA GLY A 12 -5.31 22.11 -0.27
C GLY A 12 -5.51 20.79 0.46
N VAL A 13 -6.03 19.78 -0.25
CA VAL A 13 -6.19 18.42 0.27
C VAL A 13 -4.82 17.90 0.71
N ASN A 14 -4.60 17.72 2.02
CA ASN A 14 -3.38 17.12 2.54
C ASN A 14 -3.44 15.62 2.28
N VAL A 15 -2.61 15.13 1.35
CA VAL A 15 -2.53 13.71 0.99
C VAL A 15 -1.47 13.08 1.88
N GLU A 16 -1.88 12.17 2.77
CA GLU A 16 -0.94 11.43 3.62
C GLU A 16 -0.27 10.32 2.79
N HIS A 17 1.06 10.30 2.77
CA HIS A 17 1.86 9.32 2.02
C HIS A 17 2.32 8.19 2.92
N VAL A 18 2.23 6.95 2.42
CA VAL A 18 2.77 5.79 3.13
C VAL A 18 4.29 5.87 3.25
N SER A 19 4.83 5.53 4.43
CA SER A 19 6.27 5.29 4.62
C SER A 19 6.59 3.83 4.21
N PRO A 20 7.51 3.58 3.27
CA PRO A 20 7.91 2.22 2.91
C PRO A 20 8.46 1.41 4.09
N THR A 21 9.24 2.05 4.96
CA THR A 21 9.83 1.43 6.15
C THR A 21 8.73 1.03 7.14
N ASP A 22 7.82 1.95 7.46
CA ASP A 22 6.72 1.67 8.40
C ASP A 22 5.81 0.56 7.86
N LEU A 23 5.56 0.57 6.55
CA LEU A 23 4.74 -0.46 5.92
C LEU A 23 5.42 -1.82 5.99
N TYR A 24 6.73 -1.88 5.75
CA TYR A 24 7.52 -3.09 5.89
C TYR A 24 7.47 -3.64 7.32
N ASP A 25 7.63 -2.79 8.33
CA ASP A 25 7.54 -3.18 9.74
C ASP A 25 6.14 -3.74 10.07
N VAL A 26 5.09 -3.09 9.56
CA VAL A 26 3.71 -3.57 9.71
C VAL A 26 3.50 -4.91 9.00
N MET A 27 4.04 -5.12 7.80
CA MET A 27 3.97 -6.41 7.11
C MET A 27 4.72 -7.51 7.86
N THR A 28 5.88 -7.18 8.42
CA THR A 28 6.67 -8.10 9.25
C THR A 28 5.87 -8.53 10.48
N ALA A 29 5.31 -7.58 11.23
CA ALA A 29 4.45 -7.87 12.38
C ALA A 29 3.16 -8.62 11.98
N ALA A 30 2.58 -8.32 10.81
CA ALA A 30 1.39 -9.00 10.30
C ALA A 30 1.66 -10.43 9.81
N SER A 31 2.92 -10.81 9.62
CA SER A 31 3.36 -12.18 9.30
C SER A 31 3.78 -12.98 10.53
N SER A 32 3.76 -12.36 11.72
CA SER A 32 4.12 -13.00 12.98
C SER A 32 3.07 -14.00 13.46
N GLN A 33 3.49 -14.99 14.24
CA GLN A 33 2.60 -15.93 14.93
C GLN A 33 2.08 -15.36 16.27
N ASP A 34 2.61 -14.22 16.74
CA ASP A 34 2.15 -13.55 17.96
C ASP A 34 0.78 -12.88 17.73
N PRO A 35 -0.30 -13.33 18.42
CA PRO A 35 -1.63 -12.78 18.22
C PRO A 35 -1.74 -11.28 18.52
N SER A 36 -0.95 -10.78 19.48
CA SER A 36 -0.97 -9.37 19.88
C SER A 36 -0.39 -8.47 18.78
N GLN A 37 0.73 -8.90 18.18
CA GLN A 37 1.35 -8.22 17.04
C GLN A 37 0.45 -8.28 15.81
N LEU A 38 -0.20 -9.42 15.56
CA LEU A 38 -1.08 -9.58 14.42
C LEU A 38 -2.32 -8.67 14.52
N GLN A 39 -2.91 -8.54 15.70
CA GLN A 39 -4.04 -7.64 15.93
C GLN A 39 -3.64 -6.16 15.78
N ALA A 40 -2.52 -5.76 16.38
CA ALA A 40 -2.02 -4.38 16.31
C ALA A 40 -1.64 -3.98 14.88
N SER A 41 -0.91 -4.85 14.17
CA SER A 41 -0.49 -4.64 12.79
C SER A 41 -1.68 -4.60 11.84
N SER A 42 -2.67 -5.49 11.99
CA SER A 42 -3.91 -5.47 11.20
C SER A 42 -4.67 -4.15 11.36
N LYS A 43 -4.74 -3.62 12.58
CA LYS A 43 -5.38 -2.31 12.82
C LYS A 43 -4.60 -1.19 12.14
N ARG A 44 -3.28 -1.18 12.26
CA ARG A 44 -2.43 -0.15 11.62
C ARG A 44 -2.51 -0.23 10.10
N LEU A 45 -2.45 -1.44 9.54
CA LEU A 45 -2.55 -1.67 8.10
C LEU A 45 -3.84 -1.12 7.51
N LYS A 46 -4.98 -1.31 8.19
CA LYS A 46 -6.27 -0.72 7.75
C LYS A 46 -6.19 0.80 7.57
N GLN A 47 -5.49 1.49 8.46
CA GLN A 47 -5.26 2.93 8.32
C GLN A 47 -4.32 3.23 7.14
N MET A 48 -3.28 2.43 6.96
CA MET A 48 -2.31 2.62 5.89
C MET A 48 -2.92 2.39 4.50
N LEU A 49 -3.92 1.52 4.35
CA LEU A 49 -4.62 1.30 3.08
C LEU A 49 -5.34 2.55 2.52
N ASP A 50 -5.58 3.54 3.38
CA ASP A 50 -6.13 4.85 3.00
C ASP A 50 -5.07 5.90 2.62
N MET A 51 -3.79 5.59 2.84
CA MET A 51 -2.65 6.46 2.52
C MET A 51 -2.24 6.32 1.05
N PHE A 52 -1.72 7.41 0.49
CA PHE A 52 -1.24 7.44 -0.87
C PHE A 52 0.03 6.62 -1.04
N GLY A 53 0.06 5.77 -2.07
CA GLY A 53 1.21 4.91 -2.39
C GLY A 53 1.20 3.54 -1.74
N THR A 54 0.28 3.24 -0.81
CA THR A 54 0.28 1.96 -0.08
C THR A 54 0.21 0.75 -1.00
N TYR A 55 -0.62 0.79 -2.03
CA TYR A 55 -0.74 -0.31 -2.99
C TYR A 55 0.53 -0.52 -3.83
N ASP A 56 1.23 0.56 -4.18
CA ASP A 56 2.49 0.48 -4.91
C ASP A 56 3.59 -0.14 -4.04
N ALA A 57 3.66 0.29 -2.77
CA ALA A 57 4.62 -0.20 -1.80
C ALA A 57 4.35 -1.65 -1.37
N LEU A 58 3.08 -2.07 -1.21
CA LEU A 58 2.74 -3.48 -0.93
C LEU A 58 3.21 -4.40 -2.08
N HIS A 59 2.96 -4.00 -3.32
CA HIS A 59 3.39 -4.77 -4.49
C HIS A 59 4.92 -4.77 -4.64
N GLU A 60 5.60 -3.70 -4.19
CA GLU A 60 7.06 -3.65 -4.12
C GLU A 60 7.62 -4.69 -3.15
N ILE A 61 7.12 -4.71 -1.92
CA ILE A 61 7.55 -5.67 -0.88
C ILE A 61 7.37 -7.10 -1.38
N ALA A 62 6.23 -7.40 -2.01
CA ALA A 62 5.96 -8.73 -2.57
C ALA A 62 6.97 -9.14 -3.67
N ALA A 63 7.39 -8.19 -4.51
CA ALA A 63 8.29 -8.45 -5.63
C ALA A 63 9.78 -8.55 -5.24
N GLN A 64 10.16 -8.08 -4.05
CA GLN A 64 11.54 -8.13 -3.58
C GLN A 64 11.88 -9.51 -2.98
N ARG A 65 12.57 -10.37 -3.74
CA ARG A 65 13.00 -11.70 -3.28
C ARG A 65 13.94 -11.71 -2.06
N THR A 66 14.57 -10.58 -1.78
CA THR A 66 15.39 -10.38 -0.57
C THR A 66 14.55 -10.27 0.71
N VAL A 67 13.24 -10.01 0.59
CA VAL A 67 12.31 -9.98 1.73
C VAL A 67 11.92 -11.41 2.12
N PRO A 68 11.79 -11.74 3.42
CA PRO A 68 11.34 -13.07 3.85
C PRO A 68 10.01 -13.48 3.23
N LEU A 69 9.91 -14.74 2.81
CA LEU A 69 8.74 -15.26 2.10
C LEU A 69 7.40 -14.98 2.81
N PRO A 70 7.24 -15.17 4.13
CA PRO A 70 5.97 -14.88 4.81
C PRO A 70 5.54 -13.42 4.71
N VAL A 71 6.50 -12.49 4.66
CA VAL A 71 6.24 -11.05 4.52
C VAL A 71 5.81 -10.73 3.08
N ARG A 72 6.45 -11.35 2.09
CA ARG A 72 6.07 -11.22 0.66
C ARG A 72 4.67 -11.74 0.41
N GLN A 73 4.36 -12.93 0.91
CA GLN A 73 3.03 -13.55 0.84
C GLN A 73 1.97 -12.67 1.50
N GLN A 74 2.25 -12.15 2.70
CA GLN A 74 1.29 -11.27 3.36
C GLN A 74 1.09 -9.95 2.60
N ALA A 75 2.16 -9.35 2.08
CA ALA A 75 2.07 -8.11 1.31
C ALA A 75 1.23 -8.28 0.03
N ILE A 76 1.43 -9.37 -0.72
CA ILE A 76 0.68 -9.62 -1.96
C ILE A 76 -0.80 -9.98 -1.68
N ILE A 77 -1.09 -10.73 -0.61
CA ILE A 77 -2.47 -11.03 -0.19
C ILE A 77 -3.21 -9.72 0.13
N GLN A 78 -2.59 -8.85 0.92
CA GLN A 78 -3.18 -7.58 1.30
C GLN A 78 -3.36 -6.65 0.09
N PHE A 79 -2.41 -6.64 -0.85
CA PHE A 79 -2.56 -5.95 -2.12
C PHE A 79 -3.76 -6.48 -2.92
N LYS A 80 -3.83 -7.79 -3.19
CA LYS A 80 -4.90 -8.41 -3.99
C LYS A 80 -6.30 -8.15 -3.40
N ASN A 81 -6.42 -8.28 -2.07
CA ASN A 81 -7.70 -8.10 -1.36
C ASN A 81 -8.25 -6.66 -1.45
N ALA A 82 -7.37 -5.65 -1.43
CA ALA A 82 -7.81 -4.25 -1.36
C ALA A 82 -7.67 -3.50 -2.69
N ALA A 83 -6.68 -3.83 -3.53
CA ALA A 83 -6.38 -3.07 -4.74
C ALA A 83 -7.53 -3.08 -5.75
N VAL A 84 -8.29 -4.17 -5.87
CA VAL A 84 -9.40 -4.28 -6.84
C VAL A 84 -10.44 -3.18 -6.62
N SER A 85 -10.82 -2.92 -5.38
CA SER A 85 -11.80 -1.89 -5.02
C SER A 85 -11.23 -0.46 -5.15
N HIS A 86 -9.91 -0.31 -5.10
CA HIS A 86 -9.24 1.00 -5.06
C HIS A 86 -8.42 1.33 -6.31
N TRP A 87 -8.38 0.45 -7.32
CA TRP A 87 -7.49 0.58 -8.48
C TRP A 87 -7.64 1.90 -9.22
N LYS A 88 -8.88 2.39 -9.37
CA LYS A 88 -9.20 3.66 -10.05
C LYS A 88 -9.15 4.88 -9.12
N SER A 89 -8.94 4.69 -7.81
CA SER A 89 -8.93 5.79 -6.84
C SER A 89 -7.67 6.63 -6.99
N ARG A 90 -7.85 7.94 -7.23
CA ARG A 90 -6.76 8.91 -7.25
C ARG A 90 -6.32 9.36 -5.85
N LYS A 91 -7.08 9.02 -4.80
CA LYS A 91 -6.71 9.27 -3.39
C LYS A 91 -5.49 8.46 -2.98
N VAL A 92 -5.35 7.24 -3.50
CA VAL A 92 -4.36 6.25 -3.03
C VAL A 92 -3.35 5.82 -4.11
N LEU A 93 -3.65 6.10 -5.38
CA LEU A 93 -2.83 5.70 -6.53
C LEU A 93 -2.80 6.80 -7.61
N ASN A 94 -1.61 7.14 -8.11
CA ASN A 94 -1.45 7.86 -9.38
C ASN A 94 -1.14 6.90 -10.55
N ASP A 95 -1.00 7.45 -11.75
CA ASP A 95 -0.77 6.64 -12.94
C ASP A 95 0.62 6.00 -12.98
N GLU A 96 1.64 6.68 -12.43
CA GLU A 96 2.98 6.11 -12.28
C GLU A 96 2.97 4.86 -11.39
N HIS A 97 2.24 4.87 -10.27
CA HIS A 97 2.08 3.71 -9.40
C HIS A 97 1.47 2.54 -10.17
N ARG A 98 0.41 2.79 -10.94
CA ARG A 98 -0.23 1.77 -11.78
C ARG A 98 0.71 1.21 -12.82
N ILE A 99 1.55 2.05 -13.45
CA ILE A 99 2.57 1.62 -14.41
C ILE A 99 3.61 0.74 -13.73
N ARG A 100 4.16 1.17 -12.58
CA ARG A 100 5.14 0.39 -11.81
C ARG A 100 4.60 -0.95 -11.35
N ILE A 101 3.37 -0.99 -10.84
CA ILE A 101 2.69 -2.23 -10.46
C ILE A 101 2.61 -3.18 -11.66
N ARG A 102 2.11 -2.74 -12.82
CA ARG A 102 2.00 -3.59 -14.01
C ARG A 102 3.37 -4.11 -14.48
N HIS A 103 4.39 -3.25 -14.48
CA HIS A 103 5.74 -3.68 -14.85
C HIS A 103 6.28 -4.73 -13.88
N ARG A 104 6.07 -4.57 -12.57
CA ARG A 104 6.45 -5.55 -11.55
C ARG A 104 5.66 -6.86 -11.68
N SER A 105 4.41 -6.84 -12.10
CA SER A 105 3.67 -8.08 -12.33
C SER A 105 4.34 -8.97 -13.39
N LEU A 106 5.01 -8.38 -14.38
CA LEU A 106 5.78 -9.14 -15.38
C LEU A 106 7.04 -9.79 -14.80
N THR A 107 7.61 -9.24 -13.72
CA THR A 107 8.80 -9.84 -13.06
C THR A 107 8.43 -10.98 -12.12
N LEU A 108 7.15 -11.13 -11.78
CA LEU A 108 6.65 -12.23 -10.95
C LEU A 108 6.39 -13.52 -11.75
N LEU A 109 6.52 -13.48 -13.08
CA LEU A 109 6.30 -14.65 -13.94
C LEU A 109 7.31 -15.78 -13.69
N ASP A 110 8.52 -15.43 -13.24
CA ASP A 110 9.58 -16.37 -12.87
C ASP A 110 9.60 -16.69 -11.36
N GLU A 111 8.55 -16.33 -10.62
CA GLU A 111 8.44 -16.67 -9.20
C GLU A 111 8.00 -18.14 -9.03
N GLU A 112 8.55 -18.84 -8.05
CA GLU A 112 8.20 -20.25 -7.77
C GLU A 112 7.04 -20.38 -6.77
N ASP A 113 6.83 -19.35 -5.93
CA ASP A 113 5.77 -19.34 -4.93
C ASP A 113 4.42 -18.93 -5.54
N GLU A 114 3.48 -19.87 -5.60
CA GLU A 114 2.15 -19.65 -6.19
C GLU A 114 1.39 -18.50 -5.51
N THR A 115 1.53 -18.29 -4.20
CA THR A 115 0.83 -17.21 -3.48
C THR A 115 1.25 -15.83 -3.97
N VAL A 116 2.53 -15.70 -4.34
CA VAL A 116 3.07 -14.47 -4.92
C VAL A 116 2.57 -14.26 -6.36
N ILE A 117 2.41 -15.33 -7.14
CA ILE A 117 2.00 -15.28 -8.55
C ILE A 117 0.48 -15.05 -8.73
N THR A 118 -0.38 -15.82 -8.05
CA THR A 118 -1.85 -15.90 -8.29
C THR A 118 -2.66 -15.01 -7.38
#